data_AF-D8QL69-F1
#
_entry.id   AF-D8QL69-F1
#
_cell.length_a   1.000
_cell.length_b   1.000
_cell.length_c   1.000
_cell.angle_alpha   90.00
_cell.angle_beta   90.00
_cell.angle_gamma   90.00
#
_symmetry.space_group_name_H-M   'P 1'
#
loop_
_entity.id
_entity.type
_entity.pdbx_description
1 polymer ?
#
loop_
_entity_poly.entity_id
_entity_poly.type
_entity_poly.pdbx_seq_one_letter_code
_entity_poly.pdbx_strand_id
1 'polypeptide(L)'
;MSNLPPPDLLSLSRTSKWFRGLLMKRSARYIWLRSFELVGLPPVPYPDECAEPEVVEALLGKCHFCKKAVPHPFGSFSLPFIWACYKCASPSLWRYDERRVRKSSMALVKRADVLDLVPSTKGGKNPQFYTPYLRRLEDEYTNVVDDDEAREQWVKKRKTLLRQSKEQYDEACQRWLREYQRPFRERFVEKLKQFMKYVELHDPELEVEFWYMNSNEQIAFQKATEWRKYPVNDKRWKAIGPRAIEILQKHRHERLKNTDGQTAGPIERVWGGRNCTAG
;
A
#
# COMPACT_ATOMS: atom_id res chain seq x y z
N MET A 1 -27.65 9.88 2.11
CA MET A 1 -26.43 9.25 1.54
C MET A 1 -25.14 9.80 2.16
N SER A 2 -25.11 11.06 2.59
CA SER A 2 -23.95 11.68 3.26
C SER A 2 -23.57 11.08 4.61
N ASN A 3 -24.39 10.19 5.18
CA ASN A 3 -24.18 9.52 6.47
C ASN A 3 -23.56 8.12 6.33
N LEU A 4 -23.18 7.71 5.11
CA LEU A 4 -22.51 6.44 4.86
C LEU A 4 -20.99 6.63 4.92
N PRO A 5 -20.23 5.69 5.50
CA PRO A 5 -18.78 5.74 5.42
C PRO A 5 -18.31 5.50 3.97
N PRO A 6 -17.09 5.93 3.61
CA PRO A 6 -16.66 5.93 2.22
C PRO A 6 -16.70 4.56 1.51
N PRO A 7 -16.35 3.43 2.16
CA PRO A 7 -16.46 2.11 1.55
C PRO A 7 -17.90 1.70 1.22
N ASP A 8 -18.88 2.13 2.02
CA ASP A 8 -20.29 1.82 1.80
C ASP A 8 -20.87 2.68 0.69
N LEU A 9 -20.48 3.96 0.63
CA LEU A 9 -20.84 4.84 -0.47
C LEU A 9 -20.27 4.34 -1.81
N LEU A 10 -19.03 3.86 -1.80
CA LEU A 10 -18.41 3.21 -2.94
C LEU A 10 -19.12 1.90 -3.31
N SER A 11 -19.55 1.11 -2.34
CA SER A 11 -20.32 -0.12 -2.59
C SER A 11 -21.68 0.19 -3.20
N LEU A 12 -22.39 1.20 -2.68
CA LEU A 12 -23.64 1.71 -3.22
C LEU A 12 -23.50 2.19 -4.67
N SER A 13 -22.40 2.87 -5.00
CA SER A 13 -22.12 3.29 -6.37
C SER A 13 -21.99 2.14 -7.37
N ARG A 14 -21.81 0.89 -6.89
CA ARG A 14 -21.66 -0.31 -7.71
C ARG A 14 -22.93 -1.14 -7.81
N THR A 15 -23.97 -0.85 -7.03
CA THR A 15 -25.21 -1.66 -7.03
C THR A 15 -26.12 -1.35 -8.22
N SER A 16 -26.11 -0.12 -8.75
CA SER A 16 -26.93 0.25 -9.91
C SER A 16 -26.25 1.29 -10.81
N LYS A 17 -26.63 1.31 -12.11
CA LYS A 17 -26.18 2.33 -13.07
C LYS A 17 -26.54 3.75 -12.62
N TRP A 18 -27.69 3.91 -11.96
CA TRP A 18 -28.16 5.18 -11.44
C TRP A 18 -27.27 5.70 -10.32
N PHE A 19 -26.99 4.88 -9.28
CA PHE A 19 -26.09 5.27 -8.19
C PHE A 19 -24.68 5.55 -8.69
N ARG A 20 -24.18 4.75 -9.63
CA ARG A 20 -22.89 5.01 -10.27
C ARG A 20 -22.87 6.37 -10.95
N GLY A 21 -23.88 6.66 -11.78
CA GLY A 21 -24.01 7.92 -12.50
C GLY A 21 -24.19 9.14 -11.61
N LEU A 22 -24.73 8.96 -10.39
CA LEU A 22 -24.86 10.00 -9.39
C LEU A 22 -23.55 10.20 -8.61
N LEU A 23 -23.02 9.14 -7.99
CA LEU A 23 -21.94 9.21 -7.00
C LEU A 23 -20.54 9.37 -7.61
N MET A 24 -20.34 8.99 -8.87
CA MET A 24 -19.03 9.10 -9.54
C MET A 24 -18.82 10.45 -10.24
N LYS A 25 -19.81 11.36 -10.19
CA LYS A 25 -19.70 12.70 -10.78
C LYS A 25 -19.08 13.68 -9.80
N ARG A 26 -18.38 14.68 -10.34
CA ARG A 26 -17.82 15.80 -9.59
C ARG A 26 -18.88 16.59 -8.80
N SER A 27 -20.12 16.65 -9.30
CA SER A 27 -21.24 17.29 -8.59
C SER A 27 -21.62 16.59 -7.27
N ALA A 28 -21.29 15.30 -7.11
CA ALA A 28 -21.52 14.56 -5.87
C ALA A 28 -20.39 14.70 -4.84
N ARG A 29 -19.39 15.57 -5.10
CA ARG A 29 -18.25 15.80 -4.22
C ARG A 29 -18.65 16.08 -2.77
N TYR A 30 -19.67 16.89 -2.55
CA TYR A 30 -20.13 17.22 -1.20
C TYR A 30 -20.58 15.97 -0.40
N ILE A 31 -21.13 14.95 -1.06
CA ILE A 31 -21.54 13.69 -0.42
C ILE A 31 -20.30 12.94 0.07
N TRP A 32 -19.25 12.90 -0.75
CA TRP A 32 -17.97 12.27 -0.39
C TRP A 32 -17.24 13.02 0.71
N LEU A 33 -17.21 14.35 0.67
CA LEU A 33 -16.59 15.15 1.72
C LEU A 33 -17.26 14.92 3.08
N ARG A 34 -18.59 14.87 3.12
CA ARG A 34 -19.32 14.49 4.34
C ARG A 34 -19.00 13.05 4.77
N SER A 35 -18.94 12.12 3.81
CA SER A 35 -18.55 10.74 4.09
C SER A 35 -17.13 10.62 4.67
N PHE A 36 -16.18 11.45 4.21
CA PHE A 36 -14.80 11.49 4.68
C PHE A 36 -14.73 12.06 6.11
N GLU A 37 -15.46 13.14 6.37
CA GLU A 37 -15.57 13.77 7.69
C GLU A 37 -16.03 12.77 8.77
N LEU A 38 -17.03 11.93 8.48
CA LEU A 38 -17.52 10.90 9.41
C LEU A 38 -16.47 9.93 9.90
N VAL A 39 -15.43 9.68 9.09
CA VAL A 39 -14.36 8.72 9.40
C VAL A 39 -13.03 9.41 9.68
N GLY A 40 -13.01 10.73 9.81
CA GLY A 40 -11.79 11.51 10.06
C GLY A 40 -10.79 11.50 8.90
N LEU A 41 -11.25 11.29 7.66
CA LEU A 41 -10.43 11.47 6.48
C LEU A 41 -10.42 12.94 6.04
N PRO A 42 -9.25 13.52 5.73
CA PRO A 42 -9.17 14.87 5.20
C PRO A 42 -9.74 14.93 3.77
N PRO A 43 -10.20 16.12 3.32
CA PRO A 43 -10.57 16.32 1.93
C PRO A 43 -9.39 16.04 1.00
N VAL A 44 -9.67 15.62 -0.24
CA VAL A 44 -8.63 15.40 -1.25
C VAL A 44 -7.94 16.73 -1.57
N PRO A 45 -6.61 16.85 -1.38
CA PRO A 45 -5.90 18.12 -1.57
C PRO A 45 -5.88 18.58 -3.04
N TYR A 46 -6.08 17.66 -4.00
CA TYR A 46 -6.05 17.93 -5.44
C TYR A 46 -7.30 17.41 -6.14
N PRO A 47 -8.45 18.04 -5.93
CA PRO A 47 -9.70 17.58 -6.50
C PRO A 47 -9.73 17.64 -8.03
N ASP A 48 -8.85 18.43 -8.66
CA ASP A 48 -8.70 18.49 -10.11
C ASP A 48 -7.91 17.29 -10.67
N GLU A 49 -7.07 16.66 -9.84
CA GLU A 49 -6.24 15.53 -10.26
C GLU A 49 -6.85 14.18 -9.90
N CYS A 50 -7.60 14.10 -8.80
CA CYS A 50 -8.19 12.86 -8.32
C CYS A 50 -9.55 13.11 -7.68
N ALA A 51 -10.54 12.32 -8.08
CA ALA A 51 -11.86 12.36 -7.48
C ALA A 51 -11.90 11.55 -6.18
N GLU A 52 -12.71 11.99 -5.21
CA GLU A 52 -12.91 11.30 -3.93
C GLU A 52 -13.18 9.78 -4.05
N PRO A 53 -14.08 9.28 -4.92
CA PRO A 53 -14.29 7.83 -5.06
C PRO A 53 -13.04 7.06 -5.49
N GLU A 54 -12.16 7.67 -6.30
CA GLU A 54 -10.94 7.02 -6.77
C GLU A 54 -9.94 6.86 -5.64
N VAL A 55 -9.85 7.86 -4.76
CA VAL A 55 -9.05 7.77 -3.54
C VAL A 55 -9.57 6.63 -2.65
N VAL A 56 -10.88 6.51 -2.47
CA VAL A 56 -11.45 5.41 -1.67
C VAL A 56 -11.16 4.05 -2.32
N GLU A 57 -11.26 3.93 -3.64
CA GLU A 57 -10.86 2.69 -4.34
C GLU A 57 -9.40 2.34 -4.09
N ALA A 58 -8.52 3.33 -4.17
CA ALA A 58 -7.10 3.19 -3.90
C ALA A 58 -6.85 2.75 -2.46
N LEU A 59 -7.40 3.48 -1.48
CA LEU A 59 -7.28 3.17 -0.06
C LEU A 59 -7.75 1.75 0.30
N LEU A 60 -8.81 1.27 -0.36
CA LEU A 60 -9.32 -0.09 -0.20
C LEU A 60 -8.51 -1.15 -0.95
N GLY A 61 -7.33 -0.79 -1.46
CA GLY A 61 -6.38 -1.71 -2.04
C GLY A 61 -6.73 -2.16 -3.45
N LYS A 62 -7.49 -1.39 -4.24
CA LYS A 62 -7.78 -1.75 -5.63
C LYS A 62 -6.81 -1.06 -6.59
N CYS A 63 -6.39 -1.81 -7.61
CA CYS A 63 -5.57 -1.27 -8.70
C CYS A 63 -6.41 -0.26 -9.50
N HIS A 64 -5.92 0.97 -9.68
CA HIS A 64 -6.55 2.02 -10.45
C HIS A 64 -6.88 1.55 -11.88
N PHE A 65 -5.96 0.80 -12.50
CA PHE A 65 -6.09 0.32 -13.88
C PHE A 65 -6.95 -0.94 -14.02
N CYS A 66 -6.57 -2.04 -13.37
CA CYS A 66 -7.27 -3.33 -13.56
C CYS A 66 -8.34 -3.63 -12.51
N LYS A 67 -8.53 -2.74 -11.52
CA LYS A 67 -9.51 -2.86 -10.42
C LYS A 67 -9.38 -4.11 -9.54
N LYS A 68 -8.36 -4.94 -9.76
CA LYS A 68 -8.02 -6.11 -8.93
C LYS A 68 -7.48 -5.65 -7.58
N ALA A 69 -7.72 -6.45 -6.55
CA ALA A 69 -7.12 -6.24 -5.24
C ALA A 69 -5.59 -6.32 -5.33
N VAL A 70 -4.91 -5.42 -4.63
CA VAL A 70 -3.46 -5.26 -4.58
C VAL A 70 -3.04 -5.44 -3.12
N PRO A 71 -2.41 -6.58 -2.77
CA PRO A 71 -1.99 -6.85 -1.39
C PRO A 71 -0.95 -5.85 -0.87
N HIS A 72 -0.09 -5.39 -1.79
CA HIS A 72 0.95 -4.42 -1.54
C HIS A 72 0.88 -3.38 -2.66
N PRO A 73 0.24 -2.21 -2.48
CA PRO A 73 0.33 -1.12 -3.44
C PRO A 73 1.76 -0.91 -3.92
N PHE A 74 1.93 -0.78 -5.23
CA PHE A 74 3.13 -0.16 -5.75
C PHE A 74 2.98 1.35 -5.61
N GLY A 75 3.57 1.96 -4.59
CA GLY A 75 3.57 3.41 -4.40
C GLY A 75 3.37 3.88 -2.96
N SER A 76 3.88 5.08 -2.68
CA SER A 76 3.57 5.87 -1.50
C SER A 76 2.39 6.81 -1.83
N PHE A 77 1.63 7.21 -0.81
CA PHE A 77 0.49 8.15 -0.94
C PHE A 77 0.87 9.53 -1.49
N SER A 78 2.15 9.87 -1.47
CA SER A 78 2.73 11.01 -2.14
C SER A 78 2.56 10.88 -3.65
N LEU A 79 1.41 11.37 -4.16
CA LEU A 79 1.00 11.75 -5.51
C LEU A 79 1.55 10.97 -6.74
N PRO A 80 0.90 11.12 -7.91
CA PRO A 80 -0.55 11.11 -8.04
C PRO A 80 -1.08 9.80 -7.44
N PHE A 81 -2.25 9.78 -6.82
CA PHE A 81 -2.87 8.64 -6.13
C PHE A 81 -3.07 7.38 -6.99
N ILE A 82 -1.98 6.81 -7.48
CA ILE A 82 -1.94 5.70 -8.39
C ILE A 82 -1.62 4.49 -7.57
N TRP A 83 -2.68 3.91 -7.06
CA TRP A 83 -2.64 2.59 -6.50
C TRP A 83 -2.64 1.61 -7.64
N ALA A 84 -1.48 1.08 -8.02
CA ALA A 84 -1.42 0.13 -9.13
C ALA A 84 -0.75 -1.17 -8.68
N CYS A 85 -1.22 -2.28 -9.24
CA CYS A 85 -0.45 -3.51 -9.15
C CYS A 85 0.79 -3.39 -10.05
N TYR A 86 1.87 -4.09 -9.70
CA TYR A 86 3.13 -4.04 -10.45
C TYR A 86 2.94 -4.29 -11.95
N LYS A 87 2.06 -5.23 -12.35
CA LYS A 87 1.79 -5.54 -13.76
C LYS A 87 1.21 -4.35 -14.53
N CYS A 88 0.33 -3.56 -13.90
CA CYS A 88 -0.28 -2.38 -14.53
C CYS A 88 0.63 -1.15 -14.44
N ALA A 89 1.40 -1.03 -13.35
CA ALA A 89 2.30 0.10 -13.16
C ALA A 89 3.52 -0.01 -14.06
N SER A 90 4.16 -1.19 -14.15
CA SER A 90 5.46 -1.39 -14.81
C SER A 90 5.56 -0.82 -16.23
N PRO A 91 4.56 -0.93 -17.13
CA PRO A 91 4.63 -0.33 -18.47
C PRO A 91 4.58 1.20 -18.45
N SER A 92 3.99 1.78 -17.40
CA SER A 92 3.76 3.22 -17.22
C SER A 92 4.73 3.85 -16.22
N LEU A 93 5.78 3.13 -15.82
CA LEU A 93 6.78 3.63 -14.88
C LEU A 93 8.06 3.98 -15.63
N TRP A 94 8.45 5.24 -15.55
CA TRP A 94 9.75 5.71 -15.98
C TRP A 94 10.74 5.53 -14.83
N ARG A 95 11.76 4.69 -15.03
CA ARG A 95 12.83 4.47 -14.05
C ARG A 95 13.91 5.52 -14.22
N TYR A 96 14.26 6.19 -13.12
CA TYR A 96 15.45 7.01 -13.07
C TYR A 96 16.69 6.19 -13.36
N ASP A 97 17.50 6.72 -14.26
CA ASP A 97 18.80 6.21 -14.67
C ASP A 97 19.51 7.42 -15.29
N GLU A 98 20.68 7.79 -14.77
CA GLU A 98 21.44 8.96 -15.26
C GLU A 98 21.64 8.92 -16.79
N ARG A 99 21.83 7.72 -17.36
CA ARG A 99 21.96 7.55 -18.81
C ARG A 99 20.66 7.88 -19.55
N ARG A 100 19.52 7.55 -18.95
CA ARG A 100 18.19 7.88 -19.49
C ARG A 100 17.89 9.37 -19.33
N VAL A 101 18.24 9.97 -18.20
CA VAL A 101 18.11 11.42 -17.95
C VAL A 101 18.87 12.20 -19.01
N ARG A 102 20.15 11.86 -19.23
CA ARG A 102 21.01 12.54 -20.22
C ARG A 102 20.46 12.45 -21.64
N LYS A 103 19.81 11.32 -21.99
CA LYS A 103 19.18 11.10 -23.29
C LYS A 103 17.73 11.56 -23.37
N SER A 104 17.14 11.99 -22.25
CA SER A 104 15.74 12.39 -22.20
C SER A 104 15.53 13.70 -22.97
N SER A 105 14.43 13.80 -23.70
CA SER A 105 13.97 15.08 -24.27
C SER A 105 13.29 15.96 -23.22
N MET A 106 12.90 15.40 -22.07
CA MET A 106 12.16 16.08 -21.01
C MET A 106 13.09 17.04 -20.24
N ALA A 107 12.84 18.34 -20.33
CA ALA A 107 13.55 19.41 -19.65
C ALA A 107 13.42 19.31 -18.12
N LEU A 108 12.25 18.93 -17.61
CA LEU A 108 11.99 18.73 -16.19
C LEU A 108 12.95 17.69 -15.61
N VAL A 109 13.14 16.57 -16.31
CA VAL A 109 13.94 15.43 -15.86
C VAL A 109 15.44 15.75 -15.85
N LYS A 110 15.89 16.74 -16.61
CA LYS A 110 17.29 17.19 -16.63
C LYS A 110 17.66 18.04 -15.41
N ARG A 111 16.69 18.50 -14.63
CA ARG A 111 16.88 19.37 -13.48
C ARG A 111 16.60 18.64 -12.18
N ALA A 112 17.65 18.38 -11.41
CA ALA A 112 17.56 17.65 -10.14
C ALA A 112 16.62 18.36 -9.13
N ASP A 113 16.69 19.69 -9.06
CA ASP A 113 15.89 20.52 -8.15
C ASP A 113 14.38 20.47 -8.45
N VAL A 114 14.02 20.23 -9.71
CA VAL A 114 12.64 20.07 -10.15
C VAL A 114 12.18 18.63 -10.07
N LEU A 115 13.07 17.68 -10.34
CA LEU A 115 12.76 16.26 -10.30
C LEU A 115 12.39 15.79 -8.88
N ASP A 116 13.00 16.37 -7.85
CA ASP A 116 12.62 16.15 -6.44
C ASP A 116 11.19 16.62 -6.11
N LEU A 117 10.61 17.47 -6.97
CA LEU A 117 9.21 17.91 -6.88
C LEU A 117 8.24 16.95 -7.58
N VAL A 118 8.76 15.92 -8.25
CA VAL A 118 7.94 14.88 -8.85
C VAL A 118 7.78 13.73 -7.85
N PRO A 119 6.54 13.37 -7.53
CA PRO A 119 6.25 12.18 -6.77
C PRO A 119 6.86 10.92 -7.40
N SER A 120 7.53 10.12 -6.59
CA SER A 120 8.21 8.91 -7.02
C SER A 120 8.05 7.78 -6.01
N THR A 121 8.42 6.57 -6.42
CA THR A 121 8.52 5.44 -5.49
C THR A 121 9.58 5.73 -4.41
N LYS A 122 9.18 5.74 -3.14
CA LYS A 122 10.12 5.92 -2.01
C LYS A 122 11.18 4.81 -1.97
N GLY A 123 12.41 5.18 -1.61
CA GLY A 123 13.34 4.27 -0.92
C GLY A 123 14.36 3.50 -1.76
N GLY A 124 14.82 4.02 -2.91
CA GLY A 124 15.90 3.36 -3.67
C GLY A 124 16.78 4.34 -4.44
N LYS A 125 17.98 3.87 -4.85
CA LYS A 125 18.91 4.62 -5.71
C LYS A 125 18.32 5.01 -7.08
N ASN A 126 17.23 4.34 -7.49
CA ASN A 126 16.58 4.51 -8.78
C ASN A 126 15.07 4.78 -8.58
N PRO A 127 14.67 6.03 -8.27
CA PRO A 127 13.25 6.37 -8.14
C PRO A 127 12.51 6.05 -9.44
N GLN A 128 11.26 5.62 -9.31
CA GLN A 128 10.38 5.38 -10.44
C GLN A 128 9.24 6.40 -10.42
N PHE A 129 8.97 6.96 -11.59
CA PHE A 129 8.00 8.02 -11.80
C PHE A 129 6.87 7.50 -12.68
N TYR A 130 5.64 7.88 -12.39
CA TYR A 130 4.52 7.53 -13.26
C TYR A 130 4.56 8.38 -14.54
N THR A 131 4.84 7.75 -15.68
CA THR A 131 5.14 8.43 -16.95
C THR A 131 4.04 9.41 -17.38
N PRO A 132 2.74 9.07 -17.35
CA PRO A 132 1.70 10.03 -17.76
C PRO A 132 1.63 11.28 -16.88
N TYR A 133 1.91 11.15 -15.58
CA TYR A 133 1.97 12.31 -14.69
C TYR A 133 3.27 13.10 -14.89
N LEU A 134 4.40 12.42 -15.03
CA LEU A 134 5.68 13.05 -15.35
C LEU A 134 5.59 13.89 -16.64
N ARG A 135 4.91 13.38 -17.69
CA ARG A 135 4.67 14.13 -18.93
C ARG A 135 3.78 15.35 -18.72
N ARG A 136 2.72 15.25 -17.93
CA ARG A 136 1.88 16.41 -17.61
C ARG A 136 2.69 17.50 -16.91
N LEU A 137 3.55 17.11 -15.96
CA LEU A 137 4.41 18.06 -15.27
C LEU A 137 5.45 18.67 -16.20
N GLU A 138 5.98 17.89 -17.13
CA GLU A 138 6.86 18.40 -18.18
C GLU A 138 6.14 19.48 -18.99
N ASP A 139 4.93 19.20 -19.48
CA ASP A 139 4.16 20.17 -20.27
C ASP A 139 3.91 21.46 -19.47
N GLU A 140 3.54 21.35 -18.19
CA GLU A 140 3.39 22.52 -17.31
C GLU A 140 4.71 23.28 -17.12
N TYR A 141 5.81 22.57 -16.93
CA TYR A 141 7.13 23.14 -16.67
C TYR A 141 7.71 23.82 -17.89
N THR A 142 7.58 23.22 -19.08
CA THR A 142 8.05 23.80 -20.35
C THR A 142 7.36 25.12 -20.65
N ASN A 143 6.10 25.31 -20.21
CA ASN A 143 5.38 26.57 -20.39
C ASN A 143 5.89 27.72 -19.48
N VAL A 144 6.71 27.42 -18.47
CA VAL A 144 7.22 28.40 -17.51
C VAL A 144 8.75 28.43 -17.41
N VAL A 145 9.47 27.59 -18.17
CA VAL A 145 10.91 27.37 -17.95
C VAL A 145 11.76 28.61 -18.23
N ASP A 146 11.37 29.39 -19.24
CA ASP A 146 12.07 30.58 -19.72
C ASP A 146 11.68 31.87 -18.97
N ASP A 147 10.68 31.79 -18.10
CA ASP A 147 10.23 32.90 -17.23
C ASP A 147 10.60 32.56 -15.78
N ASP A 148 11.62 33.25 -15.26
CA ASP A 148 12.14 33.00 -13.92
C ASP A 148 11.08 33.17 -12.81
N GLU A 149 10.19 34.16 -12.95
CA GLU A 149 9.14 34.43 -11.97
C GLU A 149 8.05 33.34 -12.04
N ALA A 150 7.57 33.02 -13.24
CA ALA A 150 6.58 31.97 -13.43
C ALA A 150 7.11 30.59 -12.98
N ARG A 151 8.39 30.32 -13.23
CA ARG A 151 9.08 29.11 -12.77
C ARG A 151 9.15 29.05 -11.26
N GLU A 152 9.53 30.14 -10.58
CA GLU A 152 9.58 30.19 -9.13
C GLU A 152 8.19 29.96 -8.52
N GLN A 153 7.16 30.58 -9.08
CA GLN A 153 5.77 30.37 -8.66
C GLN A 153 5.35 28.91 -8.84
N TRP A 154 5.68 28.28 -9.97
CA TRP A 154 5.41 26.87 -10.21
C TRP A 154 6.11 25.96 -9.20
N VAL A 155 7.39 26.20 -8.92
CA VAL A 155 8.18 25.45 -7.91
C VAL A 155 7.57 25.61 -6.53
N LYS A 156 7.24 26.84 -6.12
CA LYS A 156 6.61 27.14 -4.84
C LYS A 156 5.27 26.43 -4.71
N LYS A 157 4.43 26.49 -5.75
CA LYS A 157 3.17 25.75 -5.82
C LYS A 157 3.42 24.26 -5.61
N ARG A 158 4.30 23.63 -6.38
CA ARG A 158 4.60 22.19 -6.29
C ARG A 158 5.14 21.76 -4.93
N LYS A 159 6.03 22.55 -4.32
CA LYS A 159 6.51 22.32 -2.94
C LYS A 159 5.36 22.34 -1.94
N THR A 160 4.46 23.31 -2.03
CA THR A 160 3.27 23.40 -1.16
C THR A 160 2.38 22.17 -1.33
N LEU A 161 2.11 21.75 -2.57
CA LEU A 161 1.34 20.53 -2.83
C LEU A 161 2.03 19.32 -2.18
N LEU A 162 3.29 19.03 -2.51
CA LEU A 162 3.99 17.89 -1.92
C LEU A 162 3.97 17.87 -0.39
N ARG A 163 4.12 19.04 0.24
CA ARG A 163 4.03 19.18 1.70
C ARG A 163 2.64 18.81 2.21
N GLN A 164 1.59 19.41 1.65
CA GLN A 164 0.20 19.13 2.03
C GLN A 164 -0.16 17.64 1.83
N SER A 165 0.30 17.03 0.73
CA SER A 165 0.12 15.59 0.50
C SER A 165 0.82 14.78 1.59
N LYS A 166 2.12 15.00 1.81
CA LYS A 166 2.95 14.15 2.65
C LYS A 166 2.63 14.28 4.14
N GLU A 167 2.41 15.51 4.61
CA GLU A 167 2.25 15.77 6.04
C GLU A 167 0.80 15.54 6.50
N GLN A 168 -0.17 16.02 5.73
CA GLN A 168 -1.55 16.03 6.20
C GLN A 168 -2.35 14.86 5.64
N TYR A 169 -2.18 14.57 4.35
CA TYR A 169 -3.03 13.61 3.68
C TYR A 169 -2.55 12.16 3.86
N ASP A 170 -1.27 11.89 3.61
CA ASP A 170 -0.68 10.56 3.72
C ASP A 170 -0.85 9.99 5.13
N GLU A 171 -0.58 10.79 6.17
CA GLU A 171 -0.66 10.33 7.54
C GLU A 171 -2.10 10.01 7.95
N ALA A 172 -3.04 10.89 7.63
CA ALA A 172 -4.45 10.69 7.95
C ALA A 172 -5.04 9.50 7.19
N CYS A 173 -4.69 9.34 5.91
CA CYS A 173 -5.08 8.17 5.12
C CYS A 173 -4.53 6.87 5.71
N GLN A 174 -3.26 6.85 6.11
CA GLN A 174 -2.66 5.69 6.75
C GLN A 174 -3.30 5.39 8.10
N ARG A 175 -3.59 6.42 8.90
CA ARG A 175 -4.27 6.28 10.20
C ARG A 175 -5.66 5.68 10.02
N TRP A 176 -6.46 6.27 9.13
CA TRP A 176 -7.77 5.74 8.78
C TRP A 176 -7.70 4.30 8.28
N LEU A 177 -6.77 3.99 7.36
CA LEU A 177 -6.62 2.65 6.83
C LEU A 177 -6.25 1.64 7.93
N ARG A 178 -5.41 2.04 8.89
CA ARG A 178 -5.12 1.23 10.08
C ARG A 178 -6.38 0.95 10.88
N GLU A 179 -7.17 1.96 11.20
CA GLU A 179 -8.41 1.79 11.98
C GLU A 179 -9.46 0.97 11.23
N TYR A 180 -9.67 1.26 9.95
CA TYR A 180 -10.58 0.52 9.09
C TYR A 180 -10.21 -0.97 8.99
N GLN A 181 -8.91 -1.27 8.90
CA GLN A 181 -8.42 -2.64 8.87
C GLN A 181 -8.31 -3.29 10.25
N ARG A 182 -8.46 -2.54 11.34
CA ARG A 182 -8.27 -3.04 12.71
C ARG A 182 -9.13 -4.27 13.02
N PRO A 183 -10.45 -4.31 12.75
CA PRO A 183 -11.26 -5.50 13.02
C PRO A 183 -10.82 -6.72 12.20
N PHE A 184 -10.35 -6.50 10.96
CA PHE A 184 -9.83 -7.59 10.13
C PHE A 184 -8.50 -8.11 10.66
N ARG A 185 -7.63 -7.21 11.13
CA ARG A 185 -6.33 -7.57 11.73
C ARG A 185 -6.52 -8.27 13.07
N GLU A 186 -7.43 -7.82 13.93
CA GLU A 186 -7.77 -8.47 15.19
C GLU A 186 -8.30 -9.89 14.94
N ARG A 187 -9.26 -10.06 14.03
CA ARG A 187 -9.74 -11.40 13.63
C ARG A 187 -8.62 -12.27 13.05
N PHE A 188 -7.71 -11.69 12.30
CA PHE A 188 -6.55 -12.41 11.76
C PHE A 188 -5.59 -12.85 12.85
N VAL A 189 -5.25 -11.96 13.79
CA VAL A 189 -4.39 -12.25 14.94
C VAL A 189 -5.01 -13.33 15.82
N GLU A 190 -6.32 -13.26 16.06
CA GLU A 190 -7.02 -14.28 16.84
C GLU A 190 -6.97 -15.66 16.18
N LYS A 191 -7.23 -15.73 14.86
CA LYS A 191 -7.05 -16.99 14.11
C LYS A 191 -5.60 -17.46 14.14
N LEU A 192 -4.63 -16.56 14.10
CA LEU A 192 -3.21 -16.91 14.17
C LEU A 192 -2.87 -17.47 15.55
N LYS A 193 -3.37 -16.88 16.65
CA LYS A 193 -3.18 -17.40 18.00
C LYS A 193 -3.76 -18.81 18.15
N GLN A 194 -4.96 -19.05 17.63
CA GLN A 194 -5.57 -20.38 17.61
C GLN A 194 -4.71 -21.39 16.81
N PHE A 195 -4.17 -20.96 15.67
CA PHE A 195 -3.22 -21.74 14.89
C PHE A 195 -1.95 -22.07 15.68
N MET A 196 -1.32 -21.07 16.32
CA MET A 196 -0.07 -21.24 17.07
C MET A 196 -0.25 -22.14 18.30
N LYS A 197 -1.33 -21.96 19.07
CA LYS A 197 -1.67 -22.83 20.20
C LYS A 197 -1.82 -24.29 19.77
N TYR A 198 -2.33 -24.52 18.57
CA TYR A 198 -2.43 -25.88 18.05
C TYR A 198 -1.05 -26.46 17.72
N VAL A 199 -0.20 -25.69 17.02
CA VAL A 199 1.18 -26.10 16.72
C VAL A 199 1.93 -26.44 18.00
N GLU A 200 1.81 -25.60 19.03
CA GLU A 200 2.40 -25.82 20.36
C GLU A 200 1.99 -27.16 20.98
N LEU A 201 0.71 -27.55 20.85
CA LEU A 201 0.21 -28.83 21.36
C LEU A 201 0.76 -30.07 20.64
N HIS A 202 1.23 -29.93 19.40
CA HIS A 202 1.63 -31.07 18.55
C HIS A 202 3.13 -31.16 18.31
N ASP A 203 3.79 -30.01 18.18
CA ASP A 203 5.23 -29.89 17.99
C ASP A 203 5.68 -28.49 18.48
N PRO A 204 5.94 -28.33 19.80
CA PRO A 204 6.24 -27.03 20.40
C PRO A 204 7.52 -26.40 19.85
N GLU A 205 8.43 -27.19 19.27
CA GLU A 205 9.65 -26.68 18.65
C GLU A 205 9.38 -25.93 17.33
N LEU A 206 8.19 -26.09 16.73
CA LEU A 206 7.81 -25.41 15.48
C LEU A 206 7.10 -24.07 15.69
N GLU A 207 6.76 -23.70 16.94
CA GLU A 207 6.06 -22.43 17.22
C GLU A 207 6.87 -21.23 16.69
N VAL A 208 8.18 -21.24 16.90
CA VAL A 208 9.07 -20.15 16.49
C VAL A 208 9.29 -20.10 14.97
N GLU A 209 9.12 -21.22 14.27
CA GLU A 209 9.44 -21.33 12.84
C GLU A 209 8.53 -20.48 11.96
N PHE A 210 7.25 -20.33 12.34
CA PHE A 210 6.35 -19.43 11.62
C PHE A 210 6.84 -17.98 11.67
N TRP A 211 7.47 -17.56 12.77
CA TRP A 211 7.97 -16.20 12.95
C TRP A 211 9.30 -15.95 12.24
N TYR A 212 10.07 -17.01 11.95
CA TYR A 212 11.28 -16.93 11.14
C TYR A 212 11.00 -16.82 9.63
N MET A 213 9.81 -17.19 9.18
CA MET A 213 9.41 -17.04 7.78
C MET A 213 9.37 -15.57 7.38
N ASN A 214 9.97 -15.24 6.24
CA ASN A 214 9.80 -13.94 5.60
C ASN A 214 8.36 -13.78 5.04
N SER A 215 8.00 -12.57 4.60
CA SER A 215 6.64 -12.28 4.13
C SER A 215 6.19 -13.16 2.95
N ASN A 216 7.09 -13.55 2.06
CA ASN A 216 6.74 -14.41 0.92
C ASN A 216 6.47 -15.85 1.37
N GLU A 217 7.29 -16.37 2.29
CA GLU A 217 7.10 -17.69 2.90
C GLU A 217 5.81 -17.76 3.70
N GLN A 218 5.49 -16.74 4.50
CA GLN A 218 4.21 -16.69 5.21
C GLN A 218 3.01 -16.66 4.25
N ILE A 219 3.11 -15.94 3.12
CA ILE A 219 2.07 -15.94 2.08
C ILE A 219 1.95 -17.33 1.43
N ALA A 220 3.07 -18.00 1.14
CA ALA A 220 3.08 -19.34 0.57
C ALA A 220 2.48 -20.36 1.55
N PHE A 221 2.87 -20.31 2.82
CA PHE A 221 2.33 -21.09 3.92
C PHE A 221 0.81 -20.91 4.02
N GLN A 222 0.33 -19.66 4.01
CA GLN A 222 -1.09 -19.33 4.07
C GLN A 222 -1.88 -19.89 2.88
N LYS A 223 -1.30 -19.87 1.68
CA LYS A 223 -1.92 -20.46 0.48
C LYS A 223 -1.98 -21.97 0.57
N ALA A 224 -0.88 -22.61 0.98
CA ALA A 224 -0.75 -24.06 1.01
C ALA A 224 -1.65 -24.72 2.06
N THR A 225 -1.91 -24.04 3.17
CA THR A 225 -2.73 -24.58 4.28
C THR A 225 -4.18 -24.09 4.23
N GLU A 226 -4.49 -23.12 3.37
CA GLU A 226 -5.81 -22.48 3.26
C GLU A 226 -6.44 -22.00 4.59
N TRP A 227 -5.65 -21.85 5.64
CA TRP A 227 -6.17 -21.65 7.00
C TRP A 227 -6.93 -20.33 7.15
N ARG A 228 -6.62 -19.32 6.32
CA ARG A 228 -7.32 -18.03 6.32
C ARG A 228 -8.78 -18.12 5.87
N LYS A 229 -9.12 -19.08 5.00
CA LYS A 229 -10.42 -19.10 4.32
C LYS A 229 -11.59 -19.40 5.27
N TYR A 230 -11.36 -20.11 6.37
CA TYR A 230 -12.44 -20.55 7.27
C TYR A 230 -12.00 -20.45 8.74
N PRO A 231 -12.93 -20.51 9.70
CA PRO A 231 -12.59 -20.74 11.10
C PRO A 231 -11.82 -22.06 11.26
N VAL A 232 -10.75 -22.05 12.04
CA VAL A 232 -10.01 -23.27 12.38
C VAL A 232 -10.76 -23.93 13.53
N ASN A 233 -11.48 -25.01 13.23
CA ASN A 233 -12.04 -25.92 14.24
C ASN A 233 -11.30 -27.25 14.16
N ASP A 234 -11.50 -28.13 15.15
CA ASP A 234 -10.79 -29.41 15.24
C ASP A 234 -10.89 -30.25 13.96
N LYS A 235 -12.07 -30.29 13.34
CA LYS A 235 -12.29 -31.03 12.09
C LYS A 235 -11.45 -30.47 10.95
N ARG A 236 -11.44 -29.16 10.78
CA ARG A 236 -10.66 -28.51 9.73
C ARG A 236 -9.18 -28.64 10.02
N TRP A 237 -8.78 -28.53 11.28
CA TRP A 237 -7.40 -28.73 11.65
C TRP A 237 -6.92 -30.13 11.29
N LYS A 238 -7.67 -31.19 11.60
CA LYS A 238 -7.31 -32.56 11.19
C LYS A 238 -7.00 -32.66 9.69
N ALA A 239 -7.60 -31.81 8.85
CA ALA A 239 -7.30 -31.74 7.43
C ALA A 239 -6.06 -30.89 7.09
N ILE A 240 -5.88 -29.70 7.71
CA ILE A 240 -4.80 -28.77 7.33
C ILE A 240 -3.50 -28.94 8.15
N GLY A 241 -3.62 -29.52 9.34
CA GLY A 241 -2.59 -29.60 10.36
C GLY A 241 -1.36 -30.38 9.96
N PRO A 242 -1.50 -31.62 9.47
CA PRO A 242 -0.36 -32.40 8.99
C PRO A 242 0.45 -31.65 7.93
N ARG A 243 -0.24 -30.96 7.01
CA ARG A 243 0.40 -30.15 5.97
C ARG A 243 1.09 -28.91 6.53
N ALA A 244 0.49 -28.25 7.53
CA ALA A 244 1.10 -27.10 8.20
C ALA A 244 2.39 -27.49 8.93
N ILE A 245 2.37 -28.59 9.68
CA ILE A 245 3.53 -29.13 10.40
C ILE A 245 4.63 -29.51 9.40
N GLU A 246 4.30 -30.20 8.31
CA GLU A 246 5.26 -30.57 7.27
C GLU A 246 5.97 -29.34 6.68
N ILE A 247 5.24 -28.24 6.39
CA ILE A 247 5.84 -27.01 5.87
C ILE A 247 6.76 -26.35 6.91
N LEU A 248 6.35 -26.32 8.18
CA LEU A 248 7.16 -25.76 9.27
C LEU A 248 8.43 -26.58 9.52
N GLN A 249 8.34 -27.90 9.50
CA GLN A 249 9.50 -28.81 9.62
C GLN A 249 10.47 -28.63 8.45
N LYS A 250 9.95 -28.52 7.22
CA LYS A 250 10.76 -28.25 6.04
C LYS A 250 11.49 -26.91 6.16
N HIS A 251 10.77 -25.86 6.57
CA HIS A 251 11.36 -24.54 6.77
C HIS A 251 12.48 -24.58 7.83
N ARG A 252 12.24 -25.24 8.97
CA ARG A 252 13.24 -25.44 10.02
C ARG A 252 14.50 -26.11 9.49
N HIS A 253 14.35 -27.18 8.71
CA HIS A 253 15.47 -27.92 8.13
C HIS A 253 16.29 -27.06 7.15
N GLU A 254 15.61 -26.31 6.28
CA GLU A 254 16.26 -25.39 5.34
C GLU A 254 17.00 -24.26 6.08
N ARG A 255 16.40 -23.70 7.13
CA ARG A 255 17.01 -22.68 7.98
C ARG A 255 18.26 -23.20 8.68
N LEU A 256 18.20 -24.37 9.32
CA LEU A 256 19.34 -24.96 10.03
C LEU A 256 20.50 -25.27 9.08
N LYS A 257 20.23 -25.87 7.92
CA LYS A 257 21.25 -26.10 6.88
C LYS A 257 21.97 -24.82 6.44
N ASN A 258 21.23 -23.72 6.32
CA ASN A 258 21.83 -22.43 5.94
C ASN A 258 22.60 -21.78 7.10
N THR A 259 22.32 -22.17 8.34
CA THR A 259 22.95 -21.62 9.55
C THR A 259 24.23 -22.36 9.93
N ASP A 260 24.37 -23.64 9.60
CA ASP A 260 25.57 -24.43 9.92
C ASP A 260 26.86 -23.95 9.20
N GLY A 261 26.78 -22.90 8.35
CA GLY A 261 27.92 -22.17 7.78
C GLY A 261 28.18 -20.77 8.35
N GLN A 262 27.30 -20.23 9.20
CA GLN A 262 27.43 -18.93 9.86
C GLN A 262 26.75 -18.98 11.23
N THR A 263 27.53 -18.90 12.31
CA THR A 263 27.07 -18.89 13.70
C THR A 263 25.88 -17.92 13.91
N ALA A 264 24.66 -18.47 13.98
CA ALA A 264 23.49 -17.69 14.38
C ALA A 264 23.60 -17.33 15.86
N GLY A 265 23.70 -16.04 16.14
CA GLY A 265 23.53 -15.50 17.48
C GLY A 265 22.09 -15.71 17.99
N PRO A 266 21.88 -15.61 19.32
CA PRO A 266 20.65 -16.02 19.98
C PRO A 266 19.44 -15.18 19.58
N ILE A 267 18.27 -15.76 19.86
CA ILE A 267 16.85 -15.37 19.71
C ILE A 267 16.49 -13.90 20.06
N GLU A 268 17.40 -13.11 20.63
CA GLU A 268 17.16 -11.74 21.13
C GLU A 268 16.73 -10.72 20.06
N ARG A 269 17.04 -10.95 18.78
CA ARG A 269 16.68 -9.99 17.70
C ARG A 269 15.20 -9.96 17.33
N VAL A 270 14.40 -10.98 17.66
CA VAL A 270 12.99 -11.03 17.24
C VAL A 270 12.07 -10.28 18.23
N TRP A 271 12.46 -10.19 19.50
CA TRP A 271 11.66 -9.54 20.55
C TRP A 271 12.23 -8.20 21.04
N GLY A 272 13.52 -7.91 20.85
CA GLY A 272 14.17 -6.68 21.35
C GLY A 272 13.90 -5.37 20.58
N GLY A 273 13.10 -5.39 19.50
CA GLY A 273 12.97 -4.25 18.58
C GLY A 273 11.60 -3.57 18.51
N ARG A 274 10.58 -4.08 19.21
CA ARG A 274 9.24 -3.46 19.24
C ARG A 274 8.90 -3.04 20.66
N ASN A 275 9.41 -1.87 21.05
CA ASN A 275 8.78 -1.08 22.08
C ASN A 275 7.38 -0.71 21.60
N CYS A 276 6.41 -1.56 21.91
CA CYS A 276 5.03 -1.15 22.08
C CYS A 276 4.98 -0.27 23.34
N THR A 277 5.36 0.99 23.21
CA THR A 277 4.92 2.00 24.17
C THR A 277 3.42 2.18 23.97
N ALA A 278 2.64 1.66 24.92
CA ALA A 278 1.29 2.13 25.15
C ALA A 278 1.37 3.62 25.51
N GLY A 279 0.78 4.44 24.66
CA GLY A 279 0.58 5.88 24.80
C GLY A 279 -0.49 6.29 23.80
#